data_AF-A0A945SSD2-F1
#
_entry.id   AF-A0A945SSD2-F1
#
_cell.length_a   1.000
_cell.length_b   1.000
_cell.length_c   1.000
_cell.angle_alpha   90.00
_cell.angle_beta   90.00
_cell.angle_gamma   90.00
#
_symmetry.space_group_name_H-M   'P 1'
#
loop_
_entity.id
_entity.type
_entity.pdbx_description
1 polymer ?
#
loop_
_entity_poly.entity_id
_entity_poly.type
_entity_poly.pdbx_seq_one_letter_code
_entity_poly.pdbx_strand_id
1 'polypeptide(L)'
;TTDLSAEIDRREVWFKSTPEFDRHLIDNYTGLHKQAAAGNFDHFVDVPENCLTLILMLDQFPRNIFRGTPKAFHTDPKARDITRIAVDRGYHLNFSNRPKNFTFLPLEHSEELEDQILSVKLYATLNDERSMNAAQGHHDAVARFGRFPHRNKVMGRQNTPEEEEYLKIPPTWGMTQAQAEERAKMLREQGIDPAA
;
A
#
# COMPACT_ATOMS: atom_id res chain seq x y z
N THR A 1 -19.78 -14.28 -6.42
CA THR A 1 -18.84 -13.15 -6.54
C THR A 1 -19.13 -12.18 -5.42
N THR A 2 -18.11 -11.54 -4.85
CA THR A 2 -18.30 -10.51 -3.82
C THR A 2 -18.88 -9.27 -4.49
N ASP A 3 -19.95 -8.71 -3.94
CA ASP A 3 -20.47 -7.42 -4.39
C ASP A 3 -19.50 -6.31 -3.95
N LEU A 4 -18.75 -5.77 -4.90
CA LEU A 4 -17.80 -4.68 -4.65
C LEU A 4 -18.46 -3.29 -4.62
N SER A 5 -19.74 -3.19 -4.95
CA SER A 5 -20.49 -1.93 -4.86
C SER A 5 -21.01 -1.66 -3.45
N ALA A 6 -21.17 -2.71 -2.63
CA ALA A 6 -21.55 -2.60 -1.24
C ALA A 6 -20.41 -2.03 -0.39
N GLU A 7 -20.78 -1.25 0.63
CA GLU A 7 -19.81 -0.76 1.62
C GLU A 7 -19.17 -1.91 2.39
N ILE A 8 -17.86 -1.82 2.59
CA ILE A 8 -17.08 -2.81 3.33
C ILE A 8 -16.47 -2.11 4.54
N ASP A 9 -16.72 -2.65 5.73
CA ASP A 9 -16.17 -2.09 6.96
C ASP A 9 -14.64 -2.14 6.97
N ARG A 10 -14.02 -1.06 7.45
CA ARG A 10 -12.57 -0.98 7.60
C ARG A 10 -12.11 -1.93 8.71
N ARG A 11 -11.13 -2.78 8.38
CA ARG A 11 -10.41 -3.59 9.37
C ARG A 11 -9.04 -2.99 9.61
N GLU A 12 -8.71 -2.68 10.88
CA GLU A 12 -7.41 -2.10 11.23
C GLU A 12 -6.23 -2.98 10.75
N VAL A 13 -6.41 -4.31 10.77
CA VAL A 13 -5.39 -5.29 10.39
C VAL A 13 -4.87 -5.13 8.96
N TRP A 14 -5.65 -4.50 8.06
CA TRP A 14 -5.23 -4.22 6.68
C TRP A 14 -4.10 -3.18 6.61
N PHE A 15 -4.04 -2.26 7.57
CA PHE A 15 -3.09 -1.15 7.58
C PHE A 15 -2.15 -1.19 8.79
N LYS A 16 -2.48 -1.99 9.81
CA LYS A 16 -1.70 -2.22 11.03
C LYS A 16 -1.70 -3.70 11.33
N SER A 17 -0.86 -4.44 10.61
CA SER A 17 -0.82 -5.90 10.75
C SER A 17 -0.32 -6.35 12.13
N THR A 18 -0.67 -7.59 12.46
CA THR A 18 -0.15 -8.33 13.62
C THR A 18 0.62 -9.57 13.15
N PRO A 19 1.52 -10.14 14.00
CA PRO A 19 2.23 -11.37 13.66
C PRO A 19 1.31 -12.55 13.33
N GLU A 20 0.13 -12.62 13.97
CA GLU A 20 -0.86 -13.67 13.73
C GLU A 20 -1.50 -13.54 12.35
N PHE A 21 -1.80 -12.30 11.93
CA PHE A 21 -2.33 -12.05 10.59
C PHE A 21 -1.30 -12.31 9.50
N ASP A 22 -0.05 -11.90 9.72
CA ASP A 22 1.05 -12.22 8.81
C ASP A 22 1.23 -13.75 8.71
N ARG A 23 1.20 -14.48 9.83
CA ARG A 23 1.25 -15.95 9.83
C ARG A 23 0.12 -16.57 9.03
N HIS A 24 -1.11 -16.10 9.23
CA HIS A 24 -2.27 -16.55 8.47
C HIS A 24 -2.07 -16.33 6.96
N LEU A 25 -1.54 -15.18 6.55
CA LEU A 25 -1.24 -14.89 5.14
C LEU A 25 -0.13 -15.79 4.58
N ILE A 26 0.93 -16.02 5.37
CA ILE A 26 2.02 -16.93 4.99
C ILE A 26 1.50 -18.34 4.75
N ASP A 27 0.73 -18.88 5.68
CA ASP A 27 0.31 -20.29 5.65
C ASP A 27 -0.71 -20.57 4.53
N ASN A 28 -1.57 -19.59 4.21
CA ASN A 28 -2.69 -19.81 3.29
C ASN A 28 -2.49 -19.20 1.89
N TYR A 29 -1.70 -18.12 1.76
CA TYR A 29 -1.67 -17.31 0.53
C TYR A 29 -0.29 -17.19 -0.13
N THR A 30 0.78 -17.73 0.47
CA THR A 30 2.11 -17.76 -0.16
C THR A 30 2.09 -18.46 -1.52
N GLY A 31 1.36 -19.58 -1.65
CA GLY A 31 1.24 -20.32 -2.90
C GLY A 31 0.50 -19.53 -3.99
N LEU A 32 -0.56 -18.81 -3.60
CA LEU A 32 -1.35 -17.97 -4.52
C LEU A 32 -0.54 -16.76 -4.99
N HIS A 33 0.14 -16.09 -4.07
CA HIS A 33 1.05 -14.99 -4.41
C HIS A 33 2.12 -15.43 -5.43
N LYS A 34 2.77 -16.58 -5.22
CA LYS A 34 3.77 -17.11 -6.16
C LYS A 34 3.19 -17.39 -7.55
N GLN A 35 1.99 -17.93 -7.62
CA GLN A 35 1.30 -18.17 -8.90
C GLN A 35 0.91 -16.85 -9.60
N ALA A 36 0.44 -15.86 -8.85
CA ALA A 36 0.15 -14.52 -9.37
C ALA A 36 1.42 -13.85 -9.92
N ALA A 37 2.52 -13.91 -9.17
CA ALA A 37 3.82 -13.39 -9.58
C ALA A 37 4.32 -14.08 -10.86
N ALA A 38 4.06 -15.38 -11.02
CA ALA A 38 4.44 -16.16 -12.20
C ALA A 38 3.55 -15.95 -13.44
N GLY A 39 2.44 -15.22 -13.32
CA GLY A 39 1.53 -14.94 -14.46
C GLY A 39 0.35 -15.89 -14.61
N ASN A 40 0.21 -16.89 -13.73
CA ASN A 40 -0.85 -17.90 -13.84
C ASN A 40 -2.28 -17.30 -13.73
N PHE A 41 -2.40 -16.10 -13.16
CA PHE A 41 -3.66 -15.38 -13.00
C PHE A 41 -3.78 -14.15 -13.90
N ASP A 42 -2.95 -13.98 -14.94
CA ASP A 42 -2.99 -12.75 -15.76
C ASP A 42 -4.32 -12.53 -16.47
N HIS A 43 -5.06 -13.61 -16.77
CA HIS A 43 -6.43 -13.55 -17.29
C HIS A 43 -7.45 -12.92 -16.32
N PHE A 44 -7.09 -12.71 -15.04
CA PHE A 44 -7.98 -12.07 -14.06
C PHE A 44 -8.26 -10.61 -14.39
N VAL A 45 -7.42 -9.96 -15.20
CA VAL A 45 -7.63 -8.57 -15.63
C VAL A 45 -8.93 -8.35 -16.40
N ASP A 46 -9.56 -9.41 -16.91
CA ASP A 46 -10.76 -9.31 -17.74
C ASP A 46 -12.07 -9.18 -16.97
N VAL A 47 -12.04 -9.39 -15.66
CA VAL A 47 -13.21 -9.30 -14.78
C VAL A 47 -12.91 -8.35 -13.61
N PRO A 48 -13.76 -7.35 -13.32
CA PRO A 48 -13.47 -6.33 -12.30
C PRO A 48 -13.04 -6.88 -10.94
N GLU A 49 -13.78 -7.85 -10.41
CA GLU A 49 -13.53 -8.43 -9.09
C GLU A 49 -12.25 -9.27 -9.06
N ASN A 50 -11.96 -9.97 -10.16
CA ASN A 50 -10.76 -10.77 -10.29
C ASN A 50 -9.53 -9.88 -10.48
N CYS A 51 -9.68 -8.76 -11.19
CA CYS A 51 -8.63 -7.76 -11.36
C CYS A 51 -8.20 -7.17 -10.01
N LEU A 52 -9.17 -6.79 -9.17
CA LEU A 52 -8.88 -6.39 -7.78
C LEU A 52 -8.22 -7.52 -6.98
N THR A 53 -8.71 -8.76 -7.13
CA THR A 53 -8.10 -9.92 -6.47
C THR A 53 -6.62 -10.08 -6.86
N LEU A 54 -6.29 -9.90 -8.14
CA LEU A 54 -4.92 -9.94 -8.64
C LEU A 54 -4.07 -8.81 -8.04
N ILE A 55 -4.61 -7.59 -7.95
CA ILE A 55 -3.96 -6.46 -7.27
C ILE A 55 -3.64 -6.82 -5.81
N LEU A 56 -4.61 -7.36 -5.05
CA LEU A 56 -4.41 -7.75 -3.65
C LEU A 56 -3.32 -8.83 -3.51
N MET A 57 -3.30 -9.82 -4.41
CA MET A 57 -2.28 -10.86 -4.40
C MET A 57 -0.87 -10.35 -4.70
N LEU A 58 -0.74 -9.29 -5.52
CA LEU A 58 0.55 -8.75 -5.96
C LEU A 58 1.03 -7.57 -5.11
N ASP A 59 0.14 -6.84 -4.46
CA ASP A 59 0.48 -5.64 -3.68
C ASP A 59 0.33 -5.90 -2.17
N GLN A 60 -0.85 -6.32 -1.71
CA GLN A 60 -1.10 -6.44 -0.28
C GLN A 60 -0.42 -7.67 0.34
N PHE A 61 -0.57 -8.84 -0.26
CA PHE A 61 -0.01 -10.09 0.28
C PHE A 61 1.51 -10.05 0.51
N PRO A 62 2.37 -9.62 -0.45
CA PRO A 62 3.81 -9.64 -0.23
C PRO A 62 4.27 -8.72 0.91
N ARG A 63 3.55 -7.62 1.20
CA ARG A 63 3.85 -6.70 2.31
C ARG A 63 3.75 -7.40 3.67
N ASN A 64 2.86 -8.37 3.80
CA ASN A 64 2.70 -9.19 5.00
C ASN A 64 3.58 -10.45 4.96
N ILE A 65 3.57 -11.19 3.84
CA ILE A 65 4.27 -12.48 3.69
C ILE A 65 5.80 -12.32 3.79
N PHE A 66 6.33 -11.21 3.28
CA PHE A 66 7.77 -10.95 3.21
C PHE A 66 8.17 -9.70 4.00
N ARG A 67 7.41 -9.33 5.03
CA ARG A 67 7.62 -8.12 5.84
C ARG A 67 9.08 -7.96 6.24
N GLY A 68 9.59 -6.73 6.08
CA GLY A 68 10.97 -6.41 6.46
C GLY A 68 12.03 -6.98 5.53
N THR A 69 11.66 -7.43 4.33
CA THR A 69 12.60 -7.89 3.29
C THR A 69 12.33 -7.21 1.95
N PRO A 70 13.33 -7.12 1.04
CA PRO A 70 13.11 -6.56 -0.30
C PRO A 70 12.01 -7.28 -1.09
N LYS A 71 11.77 -8.57 -0.78
CA LYS A 71 10.73 -9.36 -1.43
C LYS A 71 9.31 -8.84 -1.14
N ALA A 72 9.11 -7.96 -0.17
CA ALA A 72 7.82 -7.32 0.03
C ALA A 72 7.39 -6.43 -1.16
N PHE A 73 8.34 -5.98 -1.99
CA PHE A 73 8.11 -5.00 -3.06
C PHE A 73 8.35 -5.55 -4.47
N HIS A 74 8.83 -6.80 -4.60
CA HIS A 74 9.30 -7.33 -5.89
C HIS A 74 8.21 -7.45 -6.98
N THR A 75 6.94 -7.43 -6.57
CA THR A 75 5.76 -7.52 -7.44
C THR A 75 5.05 -6.18 -7.63
N ASP A 76 5.55 -5.11 -7.00
CA ASP A 76 5.00 -3.75 -7.12
C ASP A 76 4.87 -3.31 -8.60
N PRO A 77 5.87 -3.51 -9.49
CA PRO A 77 5.72 -3.10 -10.90
C PRO A 77 4.54 -3.78 -11.58
N LYS A 78 4.35 -5.09 -11.36
CA LYS A 78 3.25 -5.83 -11.95
C LYS A 78 1.90 -5.39 -11.37
N ALA A 79 1.80 -5.22 -10.05
CA ALA A 79 0.58 -4.73 -9.42
C ALA A 79 0.15 -3.37 -9.99
N ARG A 80 1.12 -2.49 -10.25
CA ARG A 80 0.92 -1.17 -10.82
C ARG A 80 0.40 -1.21 -12.25
N ASP A 81 0.94 -2.09 -13.08
CA ASP A 81 0.45 -2.32 -14.45
C ASP A 81 -1.01 -2.80 -14.43
N ILE A 82 -1.35 -3.72 -13.51
CA ILE A 82 -2.73 -4.19 -13.34
C ILE A 82 -3.65 -3.07 -12.84
N THR A 83 -3.21 -2.22 -11.91
CA THR A 83 -3.99 -1.05 -11.47
C THR A 83 -4.28 -0.10 -12.63
N ARG A 84 -3.30 0.17 -13.51
CA ARG A 84 -3.52 1.01 -14.69
C ARG A 84 -4.59 0.42 -15.61
N ILE A 85 -4.55 -0.89 -15.86
CA ILE A 85 -5.60 -1.60 -16.62
C ILE A 85 -6.97 -1.42 -15.94
N ALA A 86 -7.06 -1.61 -14.63
CA ALA A 86 -8.32 -1.47 -13.88
C ALA A 86 -8.88 -0.03 -13.91
N VAL A 87 -8.00 0.97 -13.89
CA VAL A 87 -8.35 2.39 -14.00
C VAL A 87 -8.81 2.72 -15.42
N ASP A 88 -8.06 2.32 -16.44
CA ASP A 88 -8.36 2.58 -17.86
C ASP A 88 -9.68 1.92 -18.30
N ARG A 89 -9.97 0.72 -17.77
CA ARG A 89 -11.25 0.01 -18.01
C ARG A 89 -12.41 0.54 -17.15
N GLY A 90 -12.17 1.50 -16.26
CA GLY A 90 -13.19 2.10 -15.41
C GLY A 90 -13.80 1.14 -14.38
N TYR A 91 -13.15 0.02 -14.05
CA TYR A 91 -13.70 -0.99 -13.14
C TYR A 91 -14.01 -0.44 -11.75
N HIS A 92 -13.13 0.41 -11.25
CA HIS A 92 -13.27 1.07 -9.96
C HIS A 92 -14.51 1.98 -9.87
N LEU A 93 -15.11 2.43 -10.97
CA LEU A 93 -16.25 3.36 -10.93
C LEU A 93 -17.49 2.77 -10.23
N ASN A 94 -17.68 1.47 -10.33
CA ASN A 94 -18.81 0.75 -9.71
C ASN A 94 -18.49 0.20 -8.32
N PHE A 95 -17.30 0.48 -7.78
CA PHE A 95 -16.89 0.01 -6.47
C PHE A 95 -17.29 1.01 -5.36
N SER A 96 -17.55 0.49 -4.16
CA SER A 96 -17.54 1.30 -2.94
C SER A 96 -16.14 1.81 -2.63
N ASN A 97 -16.02 2.67 -1.62
CA ASN A 97 -14.75 3.35 -1.35
C ASN A 97 -13.62 2.38 -0.95
N ARG A 98 -13.91 1.27 -0.27
CA ARG A 98 -12.84 0.33 0.16
C ARG A 98 -12.20 -0.45 -1.00
N PRO A 99 -12.94 -1.12 -1.89
CA PRO A 99 -12.33 -1.73 -3.07
C PRO A 99 -11.61 -0.70 -3.96
N LYS A 100 -12.12 0.54 -4.07
CA LYS A 100 -11.39 1.64 -4.76
C LYS A 100 -10.03 1.91 -4.13
N ASN A 101 -9.98 2.12 -2.81
CA ASN A 101 -8.71 2.31 -2.08
C ASN A 101 -7.70 1.20 -2.43
N PHE A 102 -8.08 -0.07 -2.30
CA PHE A 102 -7.19 -1.19 -2.61
C PHE A 102 -6.79 -1.27 -4.09
N THR A 103 -7.64 -0.82 -5.01
CA THR A 103 -7.30 -0.73 -6.44
C THR A 103 -6.19 0.28 -6.67
N PHE A 104 -6.20 1.40 -5.93
CA PHE A 104 -5.29 2.54 -6.14
C PHE A 104 -3.96 2.40 -5.40
N LEU A 105 -3.90 1.62 -4.32
CA LEU A 105 -2.70 1.43 -3.49
C LEU A 105 -1.40 1.15 -4.28
N PRO A 106 -1.37 0.33 -5.35
CA PRO A 106 -0.14 0.13 -6.10
C PRO A 106 0.48 1.41 -6.70
N LEU A 107 -0.35 2.41 -7.02
CA LEU A 107 0.14 3.73 -7.48
C LEU A 107 0.74 4.51 -6.31
N GLU A 108 0.05 4.54 -5.16
CA GLU A 108 0.52 5.16 -3.91
C GLU A 108 1.82 4.53 -3.41
N HIS A 109 2.03 3.24 -3.68
CA HIS A 109 3.24 2.52 -3.30
C HIS A 109 4.40 2.69 -4.30
N SER A 110 4.19 3.31 -5.46
CA SER A 110 5.22 3.50 -6.47
C SER A 110 6.22 4.58 -6.07
N GLU A 111 7.49 4.40 -6.42
CA GLU A 111 8.53 5.44 -6.29
C GLU A 111 8.65 6.32 -7.56
N GLU A 112 7.68 6.25 -8.48
CA GLU A 112 7.61 7.13 -9.66
C GLU A 112 6.64 8.30 -9.41
N LEU A 113 7.04 9.51 -9.81
CA LEU A 113 6.26 10.71 -9.55
C LEU A 113 4.92 10.73 -10.32
N GLU A 114 4.89 10.23 -11.55
CA GLU A 114 3.68 10.17 -12.37
C GLU A 114 2.61 9.27 -11.75
N ASP A 115 3.03 8.17 -11.10
CA ASP A 115 2.12 7.30 -10.36
C ASP A 115 1.53 8.01 -9.15
N GLN A 116 2.35 8.78 -8.42
CA GLN A 116 1.90 9.55 -7.26
C GLN A 116 0.89 10.64 -7.67
N ILE A 117 1.15 11.34 -8.78
CA ILE A 117 0.21 12.34 -9.33
C ILE A 117 -1.12 11.68 -9.69
N LEU A 118 -1.10 10.49 -10.31
CA LEU A 118 -2.32 9.76 -10.64
C LEU A 118 -3.03 9.26 -9.38
N SER A 119 -2.28 8.76 -8.39
CA SER A 119 -2.80 8.31 -7.10
C SER A 119 -3.60 9.42 -6.43
N VAL A 120 -3.01 10.60 -6.23
CA VAL A 120 -3.69 11.76 -5.61
C VAL A 120 -4.99 12.12 -6.34
N LYS A 121 -4.98 12.11 -7.68
CA LYS A 121 -6.18 12.38 -8.48
C LYS A 121 -7.28 11.34 -8.25
N LEU A 122 -6.94 10.06 -8.17
CA LEU A 122 -7.90 8.98 -7.96
C LEU A 122 -8.48 9.01 -6.54
N TYR A 123 -7.63 9.17 -5.53
CA TYR A 123 -8.08 9.28 -4.14
C TYR A 123 -8.99 10.49 -3.92
N ALA A 124 -8.83 11.58 -4.69
CA ALA A 124 -9.67 12.78 -4.58
C ALA A 124 -11.14 12.50 -4.90
N THR A 125 -11.41 11.40 -5.62
CA THR A 125 -12.76 10.96 -5.96
C THR A 125 -13.48 10.23 -4.82
N LEU A 126 -12.76 9.83 -3.77
CA LEU A 126 -13.31 9.02 -2.68
C LEU A 126 -14.05 9.84 -1.62
N ASN A 127 -13.81 11.16 -1.55
CA ASN A 127 -14.29 12.03 -0.48
C ASN A 127 -13.97 11.48 0.93
N ASP A 128 -12.83 10.78 1.08
CA ASP A 128 -12.31 10.26 2.34
C ASP A 128 -11.01 11.00 2.69
N GLU A 129 -11.10 11.92 3.63
CA GLU A 129 -9.99 12.81 4.02
C GLU A 129 -8.75 12.04 4.45
N ARG A 130 -8.95 10.92 5.15
CA ARG A 130 -7.84 10.09 5.63
C ARG A 130 -7.06 9.46 4.48
N SER A 131 -7.75 8.91 3.50
CA SER A 131 -7.13 8.29 2.31
C SER A 131 -6.46 9.35 1.45
N MET A 132 -7.07 10.55 1.36
CA MET A 132 -6.45 11.69 0.70
C MET A 132 -5.15 12.16 1.35
N ASN A 133 -5.15 12.29 2.68
CA ASN A 133 -3.95 12.69 3.41
C ASN A 133 -2.82 11.65 3.28
N ALA A 134 -3.17 10.36 3.24
CA ALA A 134 -2.20 9.30 2.97
C ALA A 134 -1.61 9.41 1.56
N ALA A 135 -2.46 9.56 0.53
CA ALA A 135 -2.01 9.71 -0.86
C ALA A 135 -1.13 10.96 -1.05
N GLN A 136 -1.51 12.10 -0.44
CA GLN A 136 -0.72 13.32 -0.49
C GLN A 136 0.63 13.16 0.19
N GLY A 137 0.67 12.53 1.36
CA GLY A 137 1.94 12.28 2.05
C GLY A 137 2.88 11.40 1.22
N HIS A 138 2.38 10.33 0.58
CA HIS A 138 3.19 9.49 -0.29
C HIS A 138 3.72 10.28 -1.49
N HIS A 139 2.86 11.09 -2.11
CA HIS A 139 3.27 11.99 -3.18
C HIS A 139 4.39 12.93 -2.73
N ASP A 140 4.24 13.59 -1.59
CA ASP A 140 5.22 14.58 -1.11
C ASP A 140 6.56 13.92 -0.78
N ALA A 141 6.56 12.69 -0.25
CA ALA A 141 7.78 11.93 -0.02
C ALA A 141 8.52 11.63 -1.34
N VAL A 142 7.82 11.13 -2.35
CA VAL A 142 8.42 10.82 -3.65
C VAL A 142 8.81 12.08 -4.42
N ALA A 143 8.00 13.13 -4.39
CA ALA A 143 8.33 14.42 -5.01
C ALA A 143 9.58 15.04 -4.40
N ARG A 144 9.80 14.87 -3.09
CA ARG A 144 10.96 15.40 -2.37
C ARG A 144 12.22 14.54 -2.55
N PHE A 145 12.10 13.22 -2.42
CA PHE A 145 13.25 12.32 -2.32
C PHE A 145 13.45 11.43 -3.56
N GLY A 146 12.48 11.40 -4.49
CA GLY A 146 12.44 10.47 -5.62
C GLY A 146 12.19 9.01 -5.21
N ARG A 147 11.91 8.75 -3.94
CA ARG A 147 11.75 7.41 -3.35
C ARG A 147 11.15 7.50 -1.95
N PHE A 148 10.91 6.34 -1.32
CA PHE A 148 10.51 6.25 0.08
C PHE A 148 11.71 5.99 1.00
N PRO A 149 12.11 6.96 1.85
CA PRO A 149 13.28 6.79 2.72
C PRO A 149 13.16 5.63 3.71
N HIS A 150 11.93 5.33 4.17
CA HIS A 150 11.69 4.21 5.10
C HIS A 150 12.01 2.84 4.47
N ARG A 151 12.06 2.74 3.14
CA ARG A 151 12.45 1.52 2.42
C ARG A 151 13.96 1.40 2.23
N ASN A 152 14.74 2.44 2.47
CA ASN A 152 16.18 2.45 2.13
C ASN A 152 16.94 1.29 2.78
N LYS A 153 16.80 1.10 4.10
CA LYS A 153 17.47 0.02 4.82
C LYS A 153 17.13 -1.36 4.27
N VAL A 154 15.85 -1.63 4.02
CA VAL A 154 15.42 -2.95 3.52
C VAL A 154 15.80 -3.17 2.06
N MET A 155 15.93 -2.09 1.28
CA MET A 155 16.37 -2.11 -0.12
C MET A 155 17.90 -2.01 -0.29
N GLY A 156 18.68 -1.98 0.80
CA GLY A 156 20.14 -1.85 0.76
C GLY A 156 20.64 -0.48 0.29
N ARG A 157 19.81 0.56 0.37
CA ARG A 157 20.14 1.95 0.01
C ARG A 157 20.64 2.70 1.25
N GLN A 158 21.58 3.62 1.06
CA GLN A 158 21.98 4.57 2.10
C GLN A 158 21.03 5.77 2.12
N ASN A 159 20.76 6.28 3.32
CA ASN A 159 20.03 7.54 3.50
C ASN A 159 20.95 8.73 3.21
N THR A 160 20.38 9.79 2.66
CA THR A 160 20.96 11.13 2.69
C THR A 160 20.73 11.77 4.06
N PRO A 161 21.47 12.84 4.44
CA PRO A 161 21.20 13.56 5.68
C PRO A 161 19.76 14.11 5.78
N GLU A 162 19.19 14.52 4.64
CA GLU A 162 17.80 15.00 4.59
C GLU A 162 16.78 13.89 4.83
N GLU A 163 17.04 12.70 4.28
CA GLU A 163 16.25 11.50 4.54
C GLU A 163 16.35 11.04 6.01
N GLU A 164 17.54 11.17 6.63
CA GLU A 164 17.71 10.88 8.06
C GLU A 164 16.88 11.81 8.94
N GLU A 165 16.87 13.12 8.62
CA GLU A 165 16.03 14.09 9.32
C GLU A 165 14.54 13.77 9.17
N TYR A 166 14.11 13.47 7.95
CA TYR A 166 12.72 13.08 7.66
C TYR A 166 12.30 11.82 8.44
N LEU A 167 13.20 10.86 8.58
CA LEU A 167 12.94 9.61 9.29
C LEU A 167 12.90 9.74 10.82
N LYS A 168 13.16 10.91 11.40
CA LYS A 168 12.92 11.16 12.84
C LYS A 168 11.44 11.14 13.20
N ILE A 169 10.59 11.62 12.29
CA ILE A 169 9.13 11.60 12.42
C ILE A 169 8.57 10.95 11.14
N PRO A 170 8.82 9.65 10.93
CA PRO A 170 8.42 9.00 9.71
C PRO A 170 6.90 8.84 9.70
N PRO A 171 6.27 8.80 8.51
CA PRO A 171 4.87 8.42 8.38
C PRO A 171 4.65 6.98 8.87
N THR A 172 3.41 6.63 9.19
CA THR A 172 3.06 5.30 9.74
C THR A 172 2.90 4.20 8.69
N TRP A 173 3.24 4.47 7.43
CA TRP A 173 3.04 3.54 6.32
C TRP A 173 3.83 2.25 6.49
N GLY A 174 3.17 1.11 6.29
CA GLY A 174 3.80 -0.22 6.38
C GLY A 174 4.20 -0.66 7.79
N MET A 175 3.94 0.14 8.84
CA MET A 175 4.23 -0.22 10.22
C MET A 175 3.28 -1.32 10.72
N THR A 176 3.79 -2.23 11.57
CA THR A 176 2.94 -3.10 12.38
C THR A 176 2.20 -2.28 13.44
N GLN A 177 1.16 -2.87 14.05
CA GLN A 177 0.47 -2.22 15.16
C GLN A 177 1.45 -1.83 16.29
N ALA A 178 2.35 -2.74 16.67
CA ALA A 178 3.35 -2.49 17.70
C ALA A 178 4.30 -1.34 17.35
N GLN A 179 4.75 -1.26 16.09
CA GLN A 179 5.62 -0.16 15.63
C GLN A 179 4.90 1.19 15.66
N ALA A 180 3.62 1.22 15.28
CA ALA A 180 2.81 2.44 15.33
C ALA A 180 2.58 2.90 16.79
N GLU A 181 2.37 1.97 17.72
CA GLU A 181 2.23 2.26 19.15
C GLU A 181 3.53 2.77 19.77
N GLU A 182 4.67 2.16 19.42
CA GLU A 182 6.01 2.60 19.86
C GLU A 182 6.33 4.00 19.36
N ARG A 183 6.08 4.30 18.07
CA ARG A 183 6.20 5.65 17.51
C ARG A 183 5.34 6.65 18.29
N ALA A 184 4.07 6.32 18.55
CA ALA A 184 3.18 7.21 19.26
C ALA A 184 3.65 7.49 20.69
N LYS A 185 4.27 6.50 21.36
CA LYS A 185 4.88 6.70 22.68
C LYS A 185 6.08 7.65 22.60
N MET A 186 7.00 7.43 21.65
CA MET A 186 8.17 8.28 21.43
C MET A 186 7.78 9.74 21.16
N LEU A 187 6.76 9.99 20.32
CA LEU A 187 6.30 11.35 20.03
C LEU A 187 5.72 12.06 21.26
N ARG A 188 4.93 11.34 22.07
CA ARG A 188 4.39 11.89 23.33
C ARG A 188 5.51 12.28 24.30
N GLU A 189 6.57 11.47 24.40
CA GLU A 189 7.73 11.76 25.25
C GLU A 189 8.49 13.01 24.78
N GLN A 190 8.39 13.36 23.50
CA GLN A 190 8.98 14.56 22.90
C GLN A 190 8.02 15.76 22.88
N GLY A 191 6.82 15.64 23.45
CA GLY A 191 5.80 16.70 23.46
C GLY A 191 5.15 16.95 22.09
N ILE A 192 5.26 16.00 21.16
CA ILE A 192 4.65 16.05 19.83
C ILE A 192 3.34 15.27 19.85
N ASP A 193 2.26 15.85 19.31
CA ASP A 193 0.98 15.13 19.16
C ASP A 193 1.13 14.01 18.12
N PRO A 194 0.92 12.73 18.49
CA PRO A 194 1.00 11.62 17.54
C PRO A 194 -0.08 11.63 16.45
N ALA A 195 -1.14 12.42 16.63
CA ALA A 195 -2.23 12.60 15.69
C ALA A 195 -2.05 13.81 14.74
N ALA A 196 -1.03 14.65 14.98
CA ALA A 196 -0.59 15.69 14.06
C ALA A 196 0.21 15.10 12.90
#